data_AF-A0A2U2YZP8-F1
#
_entry.id   AF-A0A2U2YZP8-F1
#
_cell.length_a   1.000
_cell.length_b   1.000
_cell.length_c   1.000
_cell.angle_alpha   90.00
_cell.angle_beta   90.00
_cell.angle_gamma   90.00
#
_symmetry.space_group_name_H-M   'P 1'
#
loop_
_entity.id
_entity.type
_entity.pdbx_description
1 polymer ?
#
loop_
_entity_poly.entity_id
_entity_poly.type
_entity_poly.pdbx_seq_one_letter_code
_entity_poly.pdbx_strand_id
1 'polypeptide(L)'
;MKFAEIAEEIELIIEIGKAGDALDLARRLVGERLTTWAIDVRRTVANGVLDRDALRVIGERAARAARPVPVDWSLVAELEAVGAGLRAALAADAAMPRAERRERSAQRWAAQQRYEERVRDYNEKVDHVNRERGRARNRAQAAAVRAKTCMKCFQVPAASGECGC
;
A
#
# COMPACT_ATOMS: atom_id res chain seq x y z
N MET A 1 -1.49 21.84 15.36
CA MET A 1 -2.43 22.48 14.45
C MET A 1 -3.38 21.43 13.92
N LYS A 2 -4.68 21.69 14.07
CA LYS A 2 -5.74 20.84 13.55
C LYS A 2 -6.01 21.18 12.08
N PHE A 3 -6.69 20.28 11.35
CA PHE A 3 -7.04 20.54 9.95
C PHE A 3 -7.97 21.75 9.75
N ALA A 4 -8.80 22.09 10.74
CA ALA A 4 -9.61 23.30 10.71
C ALA A 4 -8.74 24.57 10.74
N GLU A 5 -7.78 24.63 11.66
CA GLU A 5 -6.83 25.74 11.79
C GLU A 5 -5.96 25.89 10.52
N ILE A 6 -5.56 24.78 9.90
CA ILE A 6 -4.85 24.79 8.61
C ILE A 6 -5.69 25.41 7.51
N ALA A 7 -6.99 25.08 7.44
CA ALA A 7 -7.89 25.61 6.42
C ALA A 7 -8.10 27.12 6.59
N GLU A 8 -8.36 27.58 7.82
CA GLU A 8 -8.53 29.00 8.16
C GLU A 8 -7.27 29.81 7.81
N GLU A 9 -6.09 29.27 8.15
CA GLU A 9 -4.83 29.95 7.89
C GLU A 9 -4.51 30.02 6.39
N ILE A 10 -4.87 28.98 5.63
CA ILE A 10 -4.78 29.00 4.17
C ILE A 10 -5.73 30.04 3.57
N GLU A 11 -6.97 30.14 4.04
CA GLU A 11 -7.93 31.15 3.58
C GLU A 11 -7.38 32.58 3.79
N LEU A 12 -6.81 32.85 4.97
CA LEU A 12 -6.21 34.15 5.27
C LEU A 12 -5.02 34.48 4.33
N ILE A 13 -4.18 33.49 4.01
CA ILE A 13 -3.07 33.67 3.06
C ILE A 13 -3.60 33.92 1.64
N ILE A 14 -4.69 33.26 1.24
CA ILE A 14 -5.34 33.45 -0.07
C ILE A 14 -5.99 34.83 -0.21
N GLU A 15 -6.49 35.42 0.87
CA GLU A 15 -7.11 36.74 0.80
C GLU A 15 -6.10 37.88 0.83
N ILE A 16 -5.16 37.85 1.78
CA ILE A 16 -4.28 39.00 2.06
C ILE A 16 -2.79 38.65 2.12
N GLY A 17 -2.45 37.36 2.14
CA GLY A 17 -1.08 36.89 2.27
C GLY A 17 -0.23 36.96 1.00
N LYS A 18 1.07 36.76 1.20
CA LYS A 18 2.13 36.69 0.19
C LYS A 18 2.82 35.32 0.23
N ALA A 19 3.71 35.09 -0.73
CA ALA A 19 4.49 33.85 -0.80
C ALA A 19 5.29 33.53 0.48
N GLY A 20 5.76 34.54 1.20
CA GLY A 20 6.45 34.37 2.49
C GLY A 20 5.56 33.68 3.53
N ASP A 21 4.30 34.12 3.63
CA ASP A 21 3.34 33.59 4.61
C ASP A 21 3.01 32.12 4.35
N ALA A 22 2.89 31.72 3.08
CA ALA A 22 2.73 30.32 2.69
C ALA A 22 3.96 29.46 3.05
N LEU A 23 5.18 30.00 2.90
CA LEU A 23 6.40 29.29 3.29
C LEU A 23 6.53 29.18 4.82
N ASP A 24 6.10 30.19 5.57
CA ASP A 24 6.10 30.16 7.03
C ASP A 24 5.05 29.18 7.58
N LEU A 25 3.87 29.11 6.96
CA LEU A 25 2.90 28.05 7.21
C LEU A 25 3.52 26.67 6.95
N ALA A 26 4.20 26.48 5.81
CA ALA A 26 4.87 25.21 5.50
C ALA A 26 5.91 24.82 6.57
N ARG A 27 6.70 25.78 7.09
CA ARG A 27 7.67 25.53 8.17
C ARG A 27 6.99 25.09 9.47
N ARG A 28 5.89 25.74 9.85
CA ARG A 28 5.10 25.36 11.03
C ARG A 28 4.52 23.95 10.89
N LEU A 29 3.97 23.63 9.71
CA LEU A 29 3.47 22.28 9.39
C LEU A 29 4.57 21.21 9.51
N VAL A 30 5.80 21.50 9.09
CA VAL A 30 6.95 20.59 9.32
C VAL A 30 7.21 20.41 10.81
N GLY A 31 7.22 21.49 11.59
CA GLY A 31 7.41 21.45 13.05
C GLY A 31 6.41 20.54 13.77
N GLU A 32 5.20 20.44 13.22
CA GLU A 32 4.14 19.58 13.75
C GLU A 32 4.04 18.19 13.12
N ARG A 33 5.04 17.79 12.33
CA ARG A 33 5.09 16.49 11.63
C ARG A 33 3.99 16.28 10.58
N LEU A 34 3.36 17.34 10.09
CA LEU A 34 2.42 17.31 8.97
C LEU A 34 3.16 17.51 7.63
N THR A 35 4.18 16.69 7.39
CA THR A 35 5.15 16.87 6.30
C THR A 35 4.53 16.85 4.91
N THR A 36 3.53 15.99 4.67
CA THR A 36 2.82 15.95 3.39
C THR A 36 2.10 17.27 3.09
N TRP A 37 1.43 17.85 4.07
CA TRP A 37 0.75 19.13 3.94
C TRP A 37 1.74 20.28 3.76
N ALA A 38 2.85 20.25 4.49
CA ALA A 38 3.93 21.22 4.33
C ALA A 38 4.50 21.23 2.91
N ILE A 39 4.71 20.04 2.31
CA ILE A 39 5.19 19.91 0.93
C ILE A 39 4.18 20.49 -0.05
N ASP A 40 2.90 20.17 0.13
CA ASP A 40 1.84 20.66 -0.76
C ASP A 40 1.74 22.18 -0.70
N VAL A 41 1.72 22.78 0.51
CA VAL A 41 1.70 24.24 0.67
C VAL A 41 2.95 24.86 0.05
N ARG A 42 4.15 24.30 0.28
CA ARG A 42 5.39 24.81 -0.31
C ARG A 42 5.37 24.82 -1.83
N ARG A 43 4.74 23.83 -2.47
CA ARG A 43 4.64 23.72 -3.94
C ARG A 43 3.75 24.80 -4.56
N THR A 44 2.91 25.47 -3.78
CA THR A 44 2.12 26.62 -4.26
C THR A 44 2.97 27.87 -4.45
N VAL A 45 4.22 27.88 -3.97
CA VAL A 45 5.13 29.01 -4.13
C VAL A 45 6.22 28.68 -5.14
N ALA A 46 6.24 29.41 -6.25
CA ALA A 46 7.25 29.30 -7.30
C ALA A 46 7.90 30.66 -7.55
N ASN A 47 9.24 30.73 -7.50
CA ASN A 47 10.00 31.96 -7.72
C ASN A 47 9.52 33.18 -6.90
N GLY A 48 9.06 32.94 -5.66
CA GLY A 48 8.53 33.98 -4.78
C GLY A 48 7.11 34.46 -5.12
N VAL A 49 6.45 33.83 -6.10
CA VAL A 49 5.05 34.07 -6.46
C VAL A 49 4.18 32.97 -5.85
N LEU A 50 3.06 33.39 -5.25
CA LEU A 50 2.07 32.48 -4.69
C LEU A 50 1.00 32.14 -5.73
N ASP A 51 0.81 30.86 -5.99
CA ASP A 51 -0.33 30.31 -6.70
C ASP A 51 -1.51 30.16 -5.72
N ARG A 52 -2.41 31.16 -5.76
CA ARG A 52 -3.58 31.22 -4.87
C ARG A 52 -4.60 30.14 -5.16
N ASP A 53 -4.73 29.70 -6.41
CA ASP A 53 -5.71 28.69 -6.79
C ASP A 53 -5.25 27.30 -6.34
N ALA A 54 -3.98 26.98 -6.52
CA ALA A 54 -3.39 25.75 -5.97
C ALA A 54 -3.49 25.73 -4.43
N LEU A 55 -3.25 26.87 -3.77
CA LEU A 55 -3.39 26.98 -2.32
C LEU A 55 -4.84 26.80 -1.86
N ARG A 56 -5.82 27.31 -2.62
CA ARG A 56 -7.26 27.13 -2.34
C ARG A 56 -7.66 25.65 -2.35
N VAL A 57 -7.18 24.88 -3.33
CA VAL A 57 -7.43 23.43 -3.40
C VAL A 57 -6.92 22.71 -2.15
N ILE A 58 -5.77 23.12 -1.63
CA ILE A 58 -5.20 22.56 -0.39
C ILE A 58 -6.06 22.95 0.81
N GLY A 59 -6.50 24.20 0.90
CA GLY A 59 -7.40 24.69 1.94
C GLY A 59 -8.71 23.90 2.00
N GLU A 60 -9.37 23.69 0.85
CA GLU A 60 -10.56 22.86 0.76
C GLU A 60 -10.32 21.41 1.21
N ARG A 61 -9.16 20.85 0.86
CA ARG A 61 -8.78 19.50 1.28
C ARG A 61 -8.61 19.45 2.80
N ALA A 62 -8.02 20.46 3.41
CA ALA A 62 -7.89 20.57 4.86
C ALA A 62 -9.26 20.72 5.53
N ALA A 63 -10.13 21.58 5.00
CA ALA A 63 -11.50 21.75 5.48
C ALA A 63 -12.31 20.43 5.41
N ARG A 64 -12.15 19.65 4.33
CA ARG A 64 -12.75 18.31 4.21
C ARG A 64 -12.21 17.34 5.26
N ALA A 65 -10.90 17.33 5.51
CA ALA A 65 -10.27 16.50 6.53
C ALA A 65 -10.65 16.91 7.97
N ALA A 66 -11.06 18.16 8.17
CA ALA A 66 -11.56 18.67 9.43
C ALA A 66 -13.03 18.31 9.69
N ARG A 67 -13.78 17.86 8.67
CA ARG A 67 -15.18 17.47 8.86
C ARG A 67 -15.24 16.26 9.80
N PRO A 68 -16.14 16.28 10.79
CA PRO A 68 -16.38 15.11 11.60
C PRO A 68 -16.79 13.97 10.66
N VAL A 69 -16.06 12.87 10.70
CA VAL A 69 -16.48 11.65 10.03
C VAL A 69 -17.76 11.20 10.74
N PRO A 70 -18.87 11.00 10.02
CA PRO A 70 -20.08 10.49 10.64
C PRO A 70 -19.75 9.14 11.26
N VAL A 71 -19.92 9.05 12.58
CA VAL A 71 -19.80 7.78 13.28
C VAL A 71 -20.97 6.93 12.83
N ASP A 72 -20.68 5.85 12.14
CA ASP A 72 -21.68 4.86 11.81
C ASP A 72 -22.00 4.03 13.06
N TRP A 73 -23.06 4.42 13.76
CA TRP A 73 -23.52 3.76 14.96
C TRP A 73 -24.03 2.32 14.70
N SER A 74 -24.33 1.96 13.45
CA SER A 74 -24.68 0.58 13.12
C SER A 74 -23.50 -0.37 13.29
N LEU A 75 -22.28 0.08 12.92
CA LEU A 75 -21.05 -0.68 13.15
C LEU A 75 -20.74 -0.85 14.64
N VAL A 76 -21.15 0.10 15.48
CA VAL A 76 -21.00 -0.02 16.95
C VAL A 76 -21.87 -1.16 17.48
N ALA A 77 -23.13 -1.24 17.03
CA ALA A 77 -24.03 -2.32 17.40
C ALA A 77 -23.54 -3.70 16.89
N GLU A 78 -22.98 -3.75 15.68
CA GLU A 78 -22.34 -4.96 15.15
C GLU A 78 -21.14 -5.39 16.00
N LEU A 79 -20.30 -4.44 16.41
CA LEU A 79 -19.14 -4.71 17.26
C LEU A 79 -19.56 -5.26 18.64
N GLU A 80 -20.63 -4.71 19.22
CA GLU A 80 -21.19 -5.19 20.47
C GLU A 80 -21.75 -6.61 20.34
N ALA A 81 -22.45 -6.92 19.25
CA ALA A 81 -22.96 -8.25 18.95
C ALA A 81 -21.82 -9.27 18.79
N VAL A 82 -20.76 -8.91 18.06
CA VAL A 82 -19.54 -9.71 17.93
C VAL A 82 -18.88 -9.93 19.30
N GLY A 83 -18.77 -8.88 20.12
CA GLY A 83 -18.21 -8.96 21.46
C GLY A 83 -19.03 -9.84 22.41
N ALA A 84 -20.36 -9.82 22.31
CA ALA A 84 -21.24 -10.70 23.06
C ALA A 84 -21.07 -12.16 22.62
N GLY A 85 -21.01 -12.41 21.31
CA GLY A 85 -20.74 -13.74 20.76
C GLY A 85 -19.40 -14.32 21.23
N LEU A 86 -18.34 -13.51 21.24
CA LEU A 86 -17.02 -13.92 21.74
C LEU A 86 -17.06 -14.28 23.23
N ARG A 87 -17.70 -13.44 24.06
CA ARG A 87 -17.85 -13.72 25.50
C ARG A 87 -18.63 -15.00 25.75
N ALA A 88 -19.71 -15.23 25.02
CA ALA A 88 -20.49 -16.46 25.11
C ALA A 88 -19.66 -17.69 24.70
N ALA A 89 -18.89 -17.60 23.61
CA ALA A 89 -18.02 -18.68 23.16
C ALA A 89 -16.92 -19.02 24.19
N LEU A 90 -16.29 -18.00 24.79
CA LEU A 90 -15.28 -18.19 25.83
C LEU A 90 -15.88 -18.77 27.12
N ALA A 91 -17.08 -18.34 27.51
CA ALA A 91 -17.78 -18.90 28.66
C ALA A 91 -18.14 -20.38 28.44
N ALA A 92 -18.62 -20.73 27.24
CA ALA A 92 -18.88 -22.12 26.86
C ALA A 92 -17.60 -22.97 26.88
N ASP A 93 -16.47 -22.42 26.40
CA ASP A 93 -15.18 -23.11 26.45
C ASP A 93 -14.67 -23.30 27.89
N ALA A 94 -14.83 -22.29 28.75
CA ALA A 94 -14.50 -22.37 30.16
C ALA A 94 -15.34 -23.42 30.91
N ALA A 95 -16.64 -23.54 30.56
CA ALA A 95 -17.55 -24.50 31.15
C ALA A 95 -17.30 -25.96 30.71
N MET A 96 -16.60 -26.19 29.58
CA MET A 96 -16.29 -27.56 29.14
C MET A 96 -15.34 -28.29 30.11
N PRO A 97 -15.54 -29.60 30.33
CA PRO A 97 -14.59 -30.43 31.08
C PRO A 97 -13.18 -30.40 30.48
N ARG A 98 -12.15 -30.45 31.33
CA ARG A 98 -10.74 -30.35 30.90
C ARG A 98 -10.33 -31.46 29.91
N ALA A 99 -10.87 -32.67 30.06
CA ALA A 99 -10.58 -33.79 29.17
C ALA A 99 -11.09 -33.52 27.74
N GLU A 100 -12.33 -33.04 27.64
CA GLU A 100 -12.98 -32.71 26.36
C GLU A 100 -12.29 -31.54 25.66
N ARG A 101 -11.86 -30.51 26.40
CA ARG A 101 -11.03 -29.42 25.83
C ARG A 101 -9.72 -29.92 25.23
N ARG A 102 -9.03 -30.84 25.91
CA ARG A 102 -7.77 -31.41 25.42
C ARG A 102 -7.98 -32.21 24.14
N GLU A 103 -9.03 -33.01 24.08
CA GLU A 103 -9.39 -33.78 22.90
C GLU A 103 -9.70 -32.87 21.70
N ARG A 104 -10.57 -31.86 21.88
CA ARG A 104 -10.85 -30.86 20.83
C ARG A 104 -9.60 -30.12 20.38
N SER A 105 -8.73 -29.73 21.31
CA SER A 105 -7.46 -29.07 20.99
C SER A 105 -6.55 -29.97 20.16
N ALA A 106 -6.45 -31.26 20.50
CA ALA A 106 -5.65 -32.23 19.75
C ALA A 106 -6.20 -32.44 18.34
N GLN A 107 -7.53 -32.54 18.19
CA GLN A 107 -8.19 -32.64 16.89
C GLN A 107 -7.95 -31.39 16.03
N ARG A 108 -8.10 -30.19 16.61
CA ARG A 108 -7.82 -28.91 15.92
C ARG A 108 -6.36 -28.82 15.48
N TRP A 109 -5.44 -29.19 16.36
CA TRP A 109 -4.01 -29.20 16.04
C TRP A 109 -3.70 -30.16 14.90
N ALA A 110 -4.23 -31.39 14.94
CA ALA A 110 -4.04 -32.36 13.87
C ALA A 110 -4.63 -31.89 12.53
N ALA A 111 -5.81 -31.25 12.56
CA ALA A 111 -6.42 -30.66 11.36
C ALA A 111 -5.58 -29.51 10.79
N GLN A 112 -5.02 -28.68 11.66
CA GLN A 112 -4.12 -27.58 11.29
C GLN A 112 -2.84 -28.11 10.64
N GLN A 113 -2.21 -29.14 11.23
CA GLN A 113 -1.03 -29.77 10.64
C GLN A 113 -1.30 -30.30 9.23
N ARG A 114 -2.44 -31.00 9.03
CA ARG A 114 -2.83 -31.47 7.69
C ARG A 114 -3.07 -30.32 6.71
N TYR A 115 -3.60 -29.20 7.18
CA TYR A 115 -3.81 -28.01 6.34
C TYR A 115 -2.47 -27.39 5.93
N GLU A 116 -1.56 -27.21 6.88
CA GLU A 116 -0.21 -26.68 6.65
C GLU A 116 0.58 -27.55 5.67
N GLU A 117 0.48 -28.89 5.78
CA GLU A 117 1.07 -29.81 4.82
C GLU A 117 0.53 -29.61 3.40
N ARG A 118 -0.79 -29.44 3.23
CA ARG A 118 -1.40 -29.17 1.92
C ARG A 118 -0.95 -27.83 1.33
N VAL A 119 -0.86 -26.80 2.17
CA VAL A 119 -0.37 -25.48 1.74
C VAL A 119 1.09 -25.56 1.31
N ARG A 120 1.93 -26.29 2.06
CA ARG A 120 3.34 -26.51 1.71
C ARG A 120 3.46 -27.23 0.36
N ASP A 121 2.78 -28.36 0.18
CA ASP A 121 2.78 -29.11 -1.08
C ASP A 121 2.30 -28.26 -2.27
N TYR A 122 1.24 -27.46 -2.07
CA TYR A 122 0.77 -26.53 -3.09
C TYR A 122 1.83 -25.49 -3.46
N ASN A 123 2.46 -24.86 -2.46
CA ASN A 123 3.49 -23.84 -2.69
C ASN A 123 4.70 -24.43 -3.39
N GLU A 124 5.15 -25.63 -3.02
CA GLU A 124 6.24 -26.34 -3.69
C GLU A 124 5.93 -26.58 -5.18
N LYS A 125 4.70 -26.99 -5.51
CA LYS A 125 4.25 -27.16 -6.90
C LYS A 125 4.22 -25.84 -7.66
N VAL A 126 3.70 -24.77 -7.05
CA VAL A 126 3.69 -23.43 -7.66
C VAL A 126 5.12 -22.93 -7.93
N ASP A 127 6.03 -23.10 -6.98
CA ASP A 127 7.43 -22.70 -7.13
C ASP A 127 8.16 -23.53 -8.20
N HIS A 128 7.83 -24.81 -8.33
CA HIS A 128 8.33 -25.64 -9.40
C HIS A 128 7.88 -25.10 -10.78
N VAL A 129 6.58 -24.88 -10.96
CA VAL A 129 6.01 -24.35 -12.21
C VAL A 129 6.59 -22.97 -12.54
N ASN A 130 6.74 -22.10 -11.55
CA ASN A 130 7.33 -20.77 -11.74
C ASN A 130 8.81 -20.85 -12.16
N ARG A 131 9.59 -21.77 -11.57
CA ARG A 131 10.97 -22.02 -11.99
C ARG A 131 11.03 -22.53 -13.43
N GLU A 132 10.16 -23.44 -13.83
CA GLU A 132 10.11 -23.94 -15.21
C GLU A 132 9.72 -22.85 -16.21
N ARG A 133 8.70 -22.05 -15.90
CA ARG A 133 8.30 -20.89 -16.72
C ARG A 133 9.43 -19.86 -16.84
N GLY A 134 10.15 -19.59 -15.74
CA GLY A 134 11.33 -18.74 -15.73
C GLY A 134 12.43 -19.27 -16.65
N ARG A 135 12.75 -20.57 -16.57
CA ARG A 135 13.70 -21.22 -17.47
C ARG A 135 13.27 -21.13 -18.94
N ALA A 136 11.99 -21.35 -19.24
CA ALA A 136 11.44 -21.23 -20.59
C ALA A 136 11.56 -19.80 -21.14
N ARG A 137 11.21 -18.79 -20.34
CA ARG A 137 11.40 -17.37 -20.70
C ARG A 137 12.86 -17.02 -20.95
N ASN A 138 13.77 -17.47 -20.08
CA ASN A 138 15.21 -17.25 -20.25
C ASN A 138 15.73 -17.91 -21.54
N ARG A 139 15.28 -19.13 -21.87
CA ARG A 139 15.61 -19.80 -23.14
C ARG A 139 15.09 -19.03 -24.35
N ALA A 140 13.85 -18.53 -24.29
CA ALA A 140 13.26 -17.73 -25.36
C ALA A 140 14.00 -16.39 -25.56
N GLN A 141 14.35 -15.70 -24.47
CA GLN A 141 15.18 -14.50 -24.54
C GLN A 141 16.57 -14.79 -25.09
N ALA A 142 17.23 -15.85 -24.64
CA ALA A 142 18.53 -16.26 -25.17
C ALA A 142 18.46 -16.63 -26.68
N ALA A 143 17.37 -17.25 -27.12
CA ALA A 143 17.13 -17.51 -28.55
C ALA A 143 16.88 -16.23 -29.35
N ALA A 144 16.08 -15.29 -28.81
CA ALA A 144 15.83 -14.00 -29.44
C ALA A 144 17.09 -13.12 -29.52
N VAL A 145 17.92 -13.11 -28.46
CA VAL A 145 19.22 -12.44 -28.46
C VAL A 145 20.15 -13.06 -29.49
N ARG A 146 20.27 -14.40 -29.53
CA ARG A 146 21.06 -15.11 -30.56
C ARG A 146 20.58 -14.79 -31.98
N ALA A 147 19.27 -14.82 -32.23
CA ALA A 147 18.71 -14.46 -33.53
C ALA A 147 19.03 -13.00 -33.91
N LYS A 148 18.91 -12.06 -32.97
CA LYS A 148 19.24 -10.64 -33.18
C LYS A 148 20.73 -10.40 -33.43
N THR A 149 21.61 -11.12 -32.73
CA THR A 149 23.06 -11.03 -32.97
C THR A 149 23.45 -11.66 -34.31
N CYS A 150 22.91 -12.83 -34.66
CA CYS A 150 23.14 -13.46 -35.96
C CYS A 150 22.64 -12.57 -37.11
N MET A 151 21.46 -11.98 -37.02
CA MET A 151 20.96 -11.06 -38.06
C MET A 151 21.81 -9.80 -38.22
N LYS A 152 22.44 -9.30 -37.15
CA LYS A 152 23.44 -8.22 -37.25
C LYS A 152 24.71 -8.67 -37.98
N CYS A 153 25.16 -9.91 -37.78
CA CYS A 153 26.29 -10.47 -38.52
C CYS A 153 25.97 -10.62 -40.02
N PHE A 154 24.73 -10.98 -40.38
CA PHE A 154 24.29 -11.09 -41.79
C PHE A 154 24.08 -9.75 -42.52
N GLN A 155 24.09 -8.60 -41.82
CA GLN A 155 24.08 -7.27 -42.47
C GLN A 155 25.48 -6.85 -42.97
N VAL A 156 26.52 -7.60 -42.63
CA VAL A 156 27.83 -7.52 -43.29
C VAL A 156 27.99 -8.81 -44.09
N PRO A 157 28.14 -8.78 -45.42
CA PRO A 157 28.30 -10.00 -46.19
C PRO A 157 29.62 -10.69 -45.77
N ALA A 158 29.52 -11.72 -44.94
CA ALA A 158 30.62 -12.65 -44.69
C ALA A 158 30.72 -13.58 -45.91
N ALA A 159 31.86 -13.53 -46.60
CA ALA A 159 32.09 -14.21 -47.87
C ALA A 159 32.08 -15.77 -47.82
N SER A 160 31.78 -16.38 -46.67
CA SER A 160 31.91 -17.84 -46.48
C SER A 160 30.68 -18.56 -45.90
N GLY A 161 29.55 -17.89 -45.66
CA GLY A 161 28.29 -18.59 -45.36
C GLY A 161 28.22 -19.38 -44.03
N GLU A 162 29.18 -19.22 -43.12
CA GLU A 162 29.11 -19.80 -41.77
C GLU A 162 28.90 -18.72 -40.70
N CYS A 163 28.04 -19.00 -39.72
CA CYS A 163 27.87 -18.17 -38.54
C CYS A 163 29.06 -18.36 -37.60
N GLY A 164 30.18 -17.70 -37.89
CA GLY A 164 31.30 -17.57 -36.97
C GLY A 164 31.02 -16.49 -35.92
N CYS A 165 31.16 -16.84 -34.64
CA CYS A 165 31.17 -15.90 -33.52
C CYS A 165 32.38 -14.97 -33.59
#